data_AF-A0AAP3SKR7-F1
#
_entry.id   AF-A0AAP3SKR7-F1
#
_cell.length_a   1.000
_cell.length_b   1.000
_cell.length_c   1.000
_cell.angle_alpha   90.00
_cell.angle_beta   90.00
_cell.angle_gamma   90.00
#
_symmetry.space_group_name_H-M   'P 1'
#
loop_
_entity.id
_entity.type
_entity.pdbx_description
1 polymer ?
#
loop_
_entity_poly.entity_id
_entity_poly.type
_entity_poly.pdbx_seq_one_letter_code
_entity_poly.pdbx_strand_id
1 'polypeptide(L)'
;MKGLLLIGIFMFYSISSVWGQDVIKQYAGTAMLYPVQEDSFHLSTSDMVPFYINHLGRHGARFPTSGKALDKAKEALILGQQENRLTTDGKILLSTLQHLSDSFEGQWGKLSVLGELEQKGIAGRMMRHYPQLFSNSAKVEAIATYVPRCINSMDAFLTRLMLDNPSLRIQRNEGRQYDDILRFFDLNKSYVNYKNNGDWLSIYEAFVRNKISSASIMKKFFIEPERETDEEAEEIIMALFSIAAILPDTGLLTNLDDLFTMEEWRSYWQTQNLRQYMSKSSAPVGRMLPVAISWPLLSDFIYTADEVIKGKSDNAANFRFAHAETVIPFVALMGIENTDVQISNPDSVSRYWKDYEISPMAANVQWIFYHDKARGVWVKILLNEKEAKLPIATSRFPYYPWETVCAYFKERIEMAKRILIKN
;
A
#
# COMPACT_ATOMS: atom_id res chain seq x y z
N MET A 1 6.56 -57.90 34.61
CA MET A 1 6.20 -56.47 34.52
C MET A 1 6.33 -56.05 33.07
N LYS A 2 5.21 -55.64 32.46
CA LYS A 2 5.12 -55.19 31.06
C LYS A 2 5.65 -53.75 30.98
N GLY A 3 6.67 -53.49 30.17
CA GLY A 3 7.07 -52.14 29.78
C GLY A 3 6.54 -51.84 28.38
N LEU A 4 5.58 -50.93 28.27
CA LEU A 4 5.09 -50.41 27.00
C LEU A 4 6.16 -49.52 26.36
N LEU A 5 6.46 -49.76 25.08
CA LEU A 5 7.20 -48.84 24.22
C LEU A 5 6.19 -47.93 23.51
N LEU A 6 6.14 -46.65 23.89
CA LEU A 6 5.37 -45.61 23.18
C LEU A 6 6.25 -45.04 22.07
N ILE A 7 5.95 -45.39 20.82
CA ILE A 7 6.52 -44.74 19.63
C ILE A 7 5.68 -43.49 19.38
N GLY A 8 6.24 -42.33 19.71
CA GLY A 8 5.68 -41.03 19.35
C GLY A 8 5.88 -40.75 17.87
N ILE A 9 4.79 -40.68 17.12
CA ILE A 9 4.78 -40.16 15.74
C ILE A 9 4.92 -38.63 15.86
N PHE A 10 6.13 -38.11 15.68
CA PHE A 10 6.32 -36.69 15.40
C PHE A 10 5.87 -36.44 13.96
N MET A 11 4.69 -35.85 13.78
CA MET A 11 4.36 -35.17 12.53
C MET A 11 5.37 -34.03 12.34
N PHE A 12 6.35 -34.24 11.48
CA PHE A 12 7.13 -33.15 10.90
C PHE A 12 6.21 -32.35 9.98
N TYR A 13 5.57 -31.30 10.51
CA TYR A 13 5.15 -30.20 9.65
C TYR A 13 6.43 -29.55 9.12
N SER A 14 6.61 -29.62 7.81
CA SER A 14 7.74 -29.04 7.07
C SER A 14 7.84 -27.55 7.42
N ILE A 15 8.93 -27.17 8.07
CA ILE A 15 9.27 -25.77 8.41
C ILE A 15 9.28 -24.87 7.16
N SER A 16 9.40 -25.44 5.95
CA SER A 16 9.29 -24.73 4.68
C SER A 16 7.90 -24.12 4.39
N SER A 17 6.82 -24.65 4.98
CA SER A 17 5.45 -24.16 4.71
C SER A 17 5.15 -22.79 5.33
N VAL A 18 5.70 -22.51 6.52
CA VAL A 18 5.48 -21.24 7.24
C VAL A 18 6.26 -20.09 6.58
N TRP A 19 7.49 -20.33 6.12
CA TRP A 19 8.31 -19.32 5.45
C TRP A 19 7.81 -19.02 4.02
N GLY A 20 7.22 -20.01 3.34
CA GLY A 20 6.61 -19.81 2.02
C GLY A 20 5.38 -18.90 2.06
N GLN A 21 4.54 -19.00 3.10
CA GLN A 21 3.35 -18.17 3.26
C GLN A 21 3.67 -16.68 3.47
N ASP A 22 4.78 -16.34 4.10
CA ASP A 22 5.18 -14.94 4.29
C ASP A 22 5.71 -14.29 3.00
N VAL A 23 6.32 -15.07 2.12
CA VAL A 23 6.79 -14.60 0.80
C VAL A 23 5.61 -14.42 -0.18
N ILE A 24 4.62 -15.33 -0.17
CA ILE A 24 3.41 -15.20 -0.99
C ILE A 24 2.68 -13.88 -0.71
N LYS A 25 2.55 -13.50 0.57
CA LYS A 25 1.93 -12.22 0.96
C LYS A 25 2.61 -11.02 0.30
N GLN A 26 3.93 -11.01 0.23
CA GLN A 26 4.69 -9.92 -0.42
C GLN A 26 4.41 -9.83 -1.93
N TYR A 27 4.16 -10.97 -2.58
CA TYR A 27 3.87 -11.01 -4.01
C TYR A 27 2.47 -10.50 -4.40
N ALA A 28 1.59 -10.26 -3.42
CA ALA A 28 0.40 -9.44 -3.63
C ALA A 28 0.74 -7.96 -3.90
N GLY A 29 1.98 -7.53 -3.63
CA GLY A 29 2.47 -6.18 -3.90
C GLY A 29 1.68 -5.13 -3.12
N THR A 30 1.13 -4.14 -3.82
CA THR A 30 0.21 -3.17 -3.19
C THR A 30 -1.12 -3.75 -2.65
N ALA A 31 -1.44 -5.02 -2.94
CA ALA A 31 -2.55 -5.74 -2.31
C ALA A 31 -2.10 -6.59 -1.10
N MET A 32 -0.84 -6.48 -0.67
CA MET A 32 -0.41 -7.06 0.59
C MET A 32 -1.17 -6.38 1.75
N LEU A 33 -1.77 -7.18 2.63
CA LEU A 33 -2.30 -6.72 3.93
C LEU A 33 -1.24 -5.93 4.69
N TYR A 34 -1.67 -5.02 5.55
CA TYR A 34 -0.73 -4.27 6.38
C TYR A 34 0.09 -5.23 7.26
N PRO A 35 1.44 -5.13 7.25
CA PRO A 35 2.26 -6.08 7.99
C PRO A 35 1.99 -6.00 9.48
N VAL A 36 2.00 -7.16 10.14
CA VAL A 36 1.93 -7.22 11.60
C VAL A 36 3.13 -6.47 12.16
N GLN A 37 2.85 -5.46 12.98
CA GLN A 37 3.86 -4.71 13.71
C GLN A 37 3.91 -5.26 15.13
N GLU A 38 5.07 -5.78 15.54
CA GLU A 38 5.31 -6.12 16.94
C GLU A 38 5.32 -4.84 17.77
N ASP A 39 4.57 -4.81 18.88
CA ASP A 39 4.68 -3.75 19.88
C ASP A 39 5.99 -3.92 20.65
N SER A 40 7.08 -3.40 20.10
CA SER A 40 8.25 -3.14 20.93
C SER A 40 8.04 -1.84 21.68
N PHE A 41 7.35 -1.92 22.83
CA PHE A 41 7.30 -0.79 23.77
C PHE A 41 8.72 -0.52 24.28
N HIS A 42 9.41 0.41 23.64
CA HIS A 42 10.64 0.96 24.15
C HIS A 42 10.29 2.11 25.09
N LEU A 43 10.58 1.93 26.39
CA LEU A 43 10.73 3.08 27.29
C LEU A 43 11.78 3.99 26.67
N SER A 44 11.33 5.07 26.02
CA SER A 44 12.22 6.06 25.45
C SER A 44 12.97 6.71 26.61
N THR A 45 14.22 6.30 26.80
CA THR A 45 15.21 7.01 27.63
C THR A 45 15.70 8.28 26.95
N SER A 46 15.13 8.63 25.79
CA SER A 46 15.43 9.83 25.04
C SER A 46 14.93 11.06 25.79
N ASP A 47 15.72 12.11 25.76
CA ASP A 47 15.39 13.46 26.20
C ASP A 47 14.44 14.20 25.24
N MET A 48 13.88 13.49 24.27
CA MET A 48 12.97 13.98 23.24
C MET A 48 11.51 13.87 23.71
N VAL A 49 10.83 15.01 23.80
CA VAL A 49 9.41 15.10 24.18
C VAL A 49 8.56 15.34 22.93
N PRO A 50 7.72 14.38 22.50
CA PRO A 50 6.87 14.58 21.34
C PRO A 50 5.81 15.66 21.62
N PHE A 51 5.51 16.48 20.61
CA PHE A 51 4.46 17.51 20.71
C PHE A 51 3.48 17.54 19.53
N TYR A 52 3.76 16.88 18.40
CA TYR A 52 2.88 16.89 17.22
C TYR A 52 3.10 15.67 16.31
N ILE A 53 2.01 15.18 15.68
CA ILE A 53 2.05 14.13 14.64
C ILE A 53 1.43 14.63 13.34
N ASN A 54 2.15 14.49 12.24
CA ASN A 54 1.63 14.73 10.89
C ASN A 54 1.53 13.40 10.13
N HIS A 55 0.34 13.03 9.67
CA HIS A 55 0.05 11.67 9.17
C HIS A 55 -0.64 11.67 7.80
N LEU A 56 -0.20 10.75 6.95
CA LEU A 56 -0.89 10.32 5.72
C LEU A 56 -1.06 8.80 5.78
N GLY A 57 -2.27 8.31 5.59
CA GLY A 57 -2.59 6.89 5.50
C GLY A 57 -3.36 6.56 4.23
N ARG A 58 -3.02 5.46 3.58
CA ARG A 58 -3.88 4.78 2.62
C ARG A 58 -5.06 4.17 3.39
N HIS A 59 -6.20 4.03 2.72
CA HIS A 59 -7.28 3.18 3.22
C HIS A 59 -6.79 1.75 3.58
N GLY A 60 -7.48 1.10 4.51
CA GLY A 60 -7.21 -0.30 4.84
C GLY A 60 -7.57 -1.30 3.73
N ALA A 61 -7.40 -2.59 4.02
CA ALA A 61 -7.78 -3.71 3.18
C ALA A 61 -9.23 -3.58 2.68
N ARG A 62 -9.46 -3.97 1.43
CA ARG A 62 -10.70 -3.68 0.71
C ARG A 62 -11.07 -4.79 -0.26
N PHE A 63 -12.33 -4.82 -0.62
CA PHE A 63 -12.82 -5.56 -1.77
C PHE A 63 -12.23 -5.02 -3.09
N PRO A 64 -12.19 -5.85 -4.16
CA PRO A 64 -11.82 -5.40 -5.50
C PRO A 64 -12.67 -4.22 -5.94
N THR A 65 -12.10 -3.28 -6.70
CA THR A 65 -12.81 -2.06 -7.15
C THR A 65 -13.69 -2.28 -8.38
N SER A 66 -13.62 -3.43 -9.04
CA SER A 66 -14.28 -3.72 -10.30
C SER A 66 -14.40 -5.23 -10.52
N GLY A 67 -15.51 -5.69 -11.12
CA GLY A 67 -15.75 -7.08 -11.50
C GLY A 67 -15.00 -7.56 -12.74
N LYS A 68 -14.45 -6.64 -13.57
CA LYS A 68 -13.80 -6.96 -14.85
C LYS A 68 -12.86 -8.17 -14.86
N ALA A 69 -11.95 -8.30 -13.88
CA ALA A 69 -11.03 -9.44 -13.83
C ALA A 69 -11.79 -10.75 -13.53
N LEU A 70 -12.73 -10.70 -12.59
CA LEU A 70 -13.58 -11.84 -12.26
C LEU A 70 -14.41 -12.28 -13.47
N ASP A 71 -15.06 -11.34 -14.16
CA ASP A 71 -15.89 -11.64 -15.31
C ASP A 71 -15.04 -12.19 -16.47
N LYS A 72 -13.88 -11.59 -16.77
CA LYS A 72 -12.97 -12.09 -17.82
C LYS A 72 -12.57 -13.55 -17.60
N ALA A 73 -12.15 -13.90 -16.37
CA ALA A 73 -11.73 -15.27 -16.06
C ALA A 73 -12.93 -16.24 -16.03
N LYS A 74 -14.06 -15.82 -15.46
CA LYS A 74 -15.28 -16.63 -15.34
C LYS A 74 -15.89 -16.91 -16.72
N GLU A 75 -15.98 -15.92 -17.61
CA GLU A 75 -16.51 -16.08 -18.97
C GLU A 75 -15.68 -17.07 -19.79
N ALA A 76 -14.35 -16.98 -19.74
CA ALA A 76 -13.47 -17.93 -20.41
C ALA A 76 -13.71 -19.37 -19.93
N LEU A 77 -13.84 -19.56 -18.61
CA LEU A 77 -14.14 -20.88 -18.04
C LEU A 77 -15.55 -21.39 -18.41
N ILE A 78 -16.56 -20.51 -18.49
CA ILE A 78 -17.91 -20.88 -18.96
C ILE A 78 -17.87 -21.38 -20.40
N LEU A 79 -17.18 -20.67 -21.30
CA LEU A 79 -17.01 -21.11 -22.69
C LEU A 79 -16.28 -22.45 -22.75
N GLY A 80 -15.18 -22.60 -22.01
CA GLY A 80 -14.48 -23.88 -21.88
C GLY A 80 -15.39 -25.00 -21.36
N GLN A 81 -16.33 -24.71 -20.45
CA GLN A 81 -17.29 -25.71 -19.96
C GLN A 81 -18.29 -26.12 -21.03
N GLN A 82 -18.85 -25.17 -21.78
CA GLN A 82 -19.82 -25.41 -22.86
C GLN A 82 -19.23 -26.29 -23.97
N GLU A 83 -17.92 -26.15 -24.21
CA GLU A 83 -17.18 -26.92 -25.21
C GLU A 83 -16.58 -28.23 -24.66
N ASN A 84 -16.85 -28.57 -23.39
CA ASN A 84 -16.26 -29.73 -22.69
C ASN A 84 -14.72 -29.71 -22.64
N ARG A 85 -14.13 -28.51 -22.61
CA ARG A 85 -12.68 -28.26 -22.59
C ARG A 85 -12.12 -27.88 -21.23
N LEU A 86 -12.85 -28.05 -20.13
CA LEU A 86 -12.26 -27.83 -18.80
C LEU A 86 -11.65 -29.11 -18.24
N THR A 87 -10.46 -28.97 -17.65
CA THR A 87 -9.90 -29.99 -16.74
C THR A 87 -10.75 -30.09 -15.47
N THR A 88 -10.46 -31.07 -14.60
CA THR A 88 -11.08 -31.14 -13.27
C THR A 88 -10.81 -29.85 -12.48
N ASP A 89 -9.58 -29.37 -12.48
CA ASP A 89 -9.20 -28.13 -11.79
C ASP A 89 -9.91 -26.90 -12.40
N GLY A 90 -10.08 -26.86 -13.73
CA GLY A 90 -10.86 -25.81 -14.40
C GLY A 90 -12.32 -25.77 -13.95
N LYS A 91 -12.96 -26.93 -13.76
CA LYS A 91 -14.35 -27.01 -13.25
C LYS A 91 -14.45 -26.55 -11.80
N ILE A 92 -13.48 -26.91 -10.96
CA ILE A 92 -13.39 -26.46 -9.56
C ILE A 92 -13.21 -24.94 -9.51
N LEU A 93 -12.31 -24.41 -10.36
CA LEU A 93 -12.04 -22.98 -10.45
C LEU A 93 -13.29 -22.22 -10.90
N LEU A 94 -14.02 -22.70 -11.91
CA LEU A 94 -15.27 -22.07 -12.35
C LEU A 94 -16.29 -21.97 -11.22
N SER A 95 -16.54 -23.08 -10.50
CA SER A 95 -17.44 -23.08 -9.34
C SER A 95 -16.99 -22.06 -8.29
N THR A 96 -15.68 -22.00 -8.02
CA THR A 96 -15.10 -21.04 -7.08
C THR A 96 -15.34 -19.60 -7.52
N LEU A 97 -15.08 -19.27 -8.79
CA LEU A 97 -15.29 -17.93 -9.32
C LEU A 97 -16.77 -17.52 -9.33
N GLN A 98 -17.70 -18.46 -9.53
CA GLN A 98 -19.14 -18.21 -9.41
C GLN A 98 -19.51 -17.81 -7.97
N HIS A 99 -19.04 -18.57 -6.98
CA HIS A 99 -19.25 -18.22 -5.57
C HIS A 99 -18.61 -16.89 -5.16
N LEU A 100 -17.42 -16.57 -5.69
CA LEU A 100 -16.79 -15.27 -5.48
C LEU A 100 -17.59 -14.14 -6.13
N SER A 101 -18.19 -14.38 -7.29
CA SER A 101 -19.08 -13.41 -7.96
C SER A 101 -20.24 -13.03 -7.06
N ASP A 102 -20.92 -14.03 -6.48
CA ASP A 102 -22.03 -13.81 -5.55
C ASP A 102 -21.56 -13.07 -4.27
N SER A 103 -20.36 -13.41 -3.78
CA SER A 103 -19.80 -12.80 -2.57
C SER A 103 -19.34 -11.35 -2.76
N PHE A 104 -18.91 -10.97 -3.97
CA PHE A 104 -18.46 -9.62 -4.29
C PHE A 104 -19.58 -8.68 -4.72
N GLU A 105 -20.75 -9.21 -5.06
CA GLU A 105 -21.88 -8.42 -5.53
C GLU A 105 -22.25 -7.33 -4.51
N GLY A 106 -22.32 -6.08 -4.99
CA GLY A 106 -22.55 -4.90 -4.15
C GLY A 106 -21.44 -4.52 -3.16
N GLN A 107 -20.30 -5.22 -3.14
CA GLN A 107 -19.17 -4.91 -2.24
C GLN A 107 -18.01 -4.18 -2.93
N TRP A 108 -18.11 -3.87 -4.23
CA TRP A 108 -17.01 -3.31 -5.02
C TRP A 108 -16.35 -2.07 -4.39
N GLY A 109 -15.06 -2.20 -4.07
CA GLY A 109 -14.23 -1.14 -3.53
C GLY A 109 -14.53 -0.75 -2.08
N LYS A 110 -15.39 -1.49 -1.38
CA LYS A 110 -15.72 -1.31 0.05
C LYS A 110 -14.53 -1.70 0.94
N LEU A 111 -14.35 -0.98 2.04
CA LEU A 111 -13.41 -1.35 3.10
C LEU A 111 -13.86 -2.68 3.75
N SER A 112 -12.94 -3.61 3.96
CA SER A 112 -13.24 -4.87 4.64
C SER A 112 -13.12 -4.74 6.16
N VAL A 113 -13.57 -5.76 6.89
CA VAL A 113 -13.37 -5.85 8.34
C VAL A 113 -11.87 -5.84 8.69
N LEU A 114 -11.04 -6.52 7.88
CA LEU A 114 -9.59 -6.48 8.04
C LEU A 114 -9.06 -5.05 7.90
N GLY A 115 -9.56 -4.30 6.91
CA GLY A 115 -9.17 -2.90 6.72
C GLY A 115 -9.53 -1.99 7.90
N GLU A 116 -10.66 -2.23 8.56
CA GLU A 116 -10.98 -1.53 9.81
C GLU A 116 -10.02 -1.90 10.95
N LEU A 117 -9.68 -3.19 11.08
CA LEU A 117 -8.76 -3.68 12.11
C LEU A 117 -7.35 -3.15 11.93
N GLU A 118 -6.88 -3.02 10.69
CA GLU A 118 -5.60 -2.38 10.37
C GLU A 118 -5.56 -0.94 10.88
N GLN A 119 -6.58 -0.14 10.57
CA GLN A 119 -6.66 1.27 10.98
C GLN A 119 -6.76 1.41 12.51
N LYS A 120 -7.60 0.58 13.15
CA LYS A 120 -7.69 0.52 14.62
C LYS A 120 -6.36 0.10 15.25
N GLY A 121 -5.62 -0.81 14.61
CA GLY A 121 -4.30 -1.24 15.05
C GLY A 121 -3.27 -0.11 15.01
N ILE A 122 -3.20 0.63 13.90
CA ILE A 122 -2.29 1.77 13.73
C ILE A 122 -2.61 2.86 14.76
N ALA A 123 -3.88 3.25 14.90
CA ALA A 123 -4.32 4.23 15.89
C ALA A 123 -3.97 3.81 17.33
N GLY A 124 -4.24 2.54 17.68
CA GLY A 124 -3.98 2.01 19.02
C GLY A 124 -2.50 1.92 19.36
N ARG A 125 -1.63 1.59 18.39
CA ARG A 125 -0.15 1.65 18.58
C ARG A 125 0.32 3.09 18.73
N MET A 126 -0.17 4.00 17.89
CA MET A 126 0.17 5.42 17.96
C MET A 126 -0.15 6.02 19.34
N MET A 127 -1.33 5.78 19.89
CA MET A 127 -1.70 6.28 21.22
C MET A 127 -0.87 5.65 22.35
N ARG A 128 -0.54 4.37 22.26
CA ARG A 128 0.31 3.70 23.26
C ARG A 128 1.77 4.17 23.21
N HIS A 129 2.29 4.50 22.02
CA HIS A 129 3.63 5.05 21.87
C HIS A 129 3.73 6.52 22.29
N TYR A 130 2.65 7.28 22.12
CA TYR A 130 2.64 8.73 22.38
C TYR A 130 1.48 9.17 23.28
N PRO A 131 1.30 8.58 24.48
CA PRO A 131 0.11 8.81 25.31
C PRO A 131 -0.03 10.27 25.73
N GLN A 132 1.07 11.00 25.95
CA GLN A 132 1.00 12.42 26.32
C GLN A 132 0.38 13.30 25.23
N LEU A 133 0.57 12.97 23.93
CA LEU A 133 0.02 13.75 22.81
C LEU A 133 -1.49 13.69 22.75
N PHE A 134 -2.05 12.56 23.20
CA PHE A 134 -3.48 12.29 23.14
C PHE A 134 -4.14 12.33 24.52
N SER A 135 -3.50 12.98 25.49
CA SER A 135 -4.01 13.13 26.85
C SER A 135 -5.02 14.28 26.97
N ASN A 136 -5.83 14.28 28.03
CA ASN A 136 -6.79 15.36 28.34
C ASN A 136 -7.73 15.64 27.14
N SER A 137 -7.92 16.91 26.79
CA SER A 137 -8.74 17.37 25.67
C SER A 137 -7.92 17.79 24.45
N ALA A 138 -6.86 17.05 24.14
CA ALA A 138 -6.03 17.30 22.95
C ALA A 138 -6.89 17.41 21.69
N LYS A 139 -6.50 18.33 20.79
CA LYS A 139 -7.17 18.56 19.51
C LYS A 139 -6.51 17.74 18.43
N VAL A 140 -7.31 17.08 17.60
CA VAL A 140 -6.84 16.39 16.41
C VAL A 140 -7.75 16.72 15.24
N GLU A 141 -7.17 16.79 14.05
CA GLU A 141 -7.91 16.97 12.81
C GLU A 141 -7.69 15.76 11.91
N ALA A 142 -8.76 15.30 11.27
CA ALA A 142 -8.72 14.25 10.28
C ALA A 142 -9.46 14.65 9.01
N ILE A 143 -8.80 14.44 7.87
CA ILE A 143 -9.39 14.65 6.55
C ILE A 143 -9.31 13.38 5.70
N ALA A 144 -10.30 13.16 4.85
CA ALA A 144 -10.31 12.07 3.87
C ALA A 144 -10.69 12.56 2.47
N THR A 145 -10.32 11.78 1.44
CA THR A 145 -10.91 11.97 0.11
C THR A 145 -12.41 11.65 0.13
N TYR A 146 -13.14 12.03 -0.93
CA TYR A 146 -14.56 11.67 -1.08
C TYR A 146 -14.83 10.17 -1.23
N VAL A 147 -13.80 9.32 -1.33
CA VAL A 147 -13.96 7.90 -1.62
C VAL A 147 -14.38 7.14 -0.36
N PRO A 148 -15.50 6.37 -0.36
CA PRO A 148 -16.05 5.75 0.85
C PRO A 148 -15.07 4.93 1.68
N ARG A 149 -14.20 4.12 1.06
CA ARG A 149 -13.19 3.33 1.81
C ARG A 149 -12.15 4.18 2.53
N CYS A 150 -11.85 5.38 2.06
CA CYS A 150 -10.93 6.32 2.74
C CYS A 150 -11.64 6.98 3.92
N ILE A 151 -12.91 7.38 3.74
CA ILE A 151 -13.77 7.90 4.82
C ILE A 151 -13.94 6.85 5.92
N ASN A 152 -14.30 5.62 5.56
CA ASN A 152 -14.48 4.54 6.53
C ASN A 152 -13.16 4.17 7.23
N SER A 153 -12.02 4.32 6.56
CA SER A 153 -10.70 4.10 7.19
C SER A 153 -10.39 5.19 8.22
N MET A 154 -10.68 6.46 7.89
CA MET A 154 -10.62 7.57 8.83
C MET A 154 -11.52 7.29 10.04
N ASP A 155 -12.76 6.86 9.82
CA ASP A 155 -13.72 6.60 10.89
C ASP A 155 -13.29 5.44 11.79
N ALA A 156 -12.74 4.35 11.23
CA ALA A 156 -12.18 3.25 12.02
C ALA A 156 -11.01 3.71 12.89
N PHE A 157 -10.12 4.55 12.34
CA PHE A 157 -9.00 5.14 13.06
C PHE A 157 -9.48 6.05 14.21
N LEU A 158 -10.36 7.01 13.91
CA LEU A 158 -10.92 7.95 14.89
C LEU A 158 -11.74 7.25 15.97
N THR A 159 -12.49 6.22 15.62
CA THR A 159 -13.23 5.40 16.60
C THR A 159 -12.27 4.80 17.62
N ARG A 160 -11.10 4.30 17.19
CA ARG A 160 -10.09 3.81 18.13
C ARG A 160 -9.57 4.92 19.03
N LEU A 161 -9.29 6.11 18.49
CA LEU A 161 -8.84 7.25 19.29
C LEU A 161 -9.87 7.62 20.37
N MET A 162 -11.15 7.67 20.01
CA MET A 162 -12.24 8.01 20.93
C MET A 162 -12.48 6.95 22.00
N LEU A 163 -12.29 5.66 21.68
CA LEU A 163 -12.38 4.58 22.66
C LEU A 163 -11.28 4.67 23.71
N ASP A 164 -10.06 5.01 23.29
CA ASP A 164 -8.91 5.13 24.18
C ASP A 164 -8.92 6.48 24.97
N ASN A 165 -9.42 7.57 24.37
CA ASN A 165 -9.68 8.84 25.05
C ASN A 165 -10.93 9.57 24.50
N PRO A 166 -12.09 9.48 25.19
CA PRO A 166 -13.33 10.16 24.78
C PRO A 166 -13.30 11.69 24.88
N SER A 167 -12.31 12.28 25.55
CA SER A 167 -12.21 13.74 25.74
C SER A 167 -11.51 14.47 24.59
N LEU A 168 -10.99 13.74 23.60
CA LEU A 168 -10.36 14.33 22.42
C LEU A 168 -11.32 15.24 21.66
N ARG A 169 -10.79 16.37 21.19
CA ARG A 169 -11.53 17.31 20.33
C ARG A 169 -11.19 16.99 18.89
N ILE A 170 -12.11 16.32 18.20
CA ILE A 170 -11.88 15.81 16.85
C ILE A 170 -12.59 16.71 15.83
N GLN A 171 -11.82 17.30 14.92
CA GLN A 171 -12.35 17.89 13.70
C GLN A 171 -12.24 16.86 12.57
N ARG A 172 -13.38 16.46 12.00
CA ARG A 172 -13.48 15.46 10.94
C ARG A 172 -14.07 16.09 9.69
N ASN A 173 -13.38 15.99 8.56
CA ASN A 173 -13.88 16.47 7.27
C ASN A 173 -13.50 15.51 6.14
N GLU A 174 -14.19 15.63 5.01
CA GLU A 174 -13.91 14.84 3.83
C GLU A 174 -14.47 15.54 2.59
N GLY A 175 -14.01 15.12 1.42
CA GLY A 175 -14.64 15.50 0.16
C GLY A 175 -13.65 15.94 -0.90
N ARG A 176 -14.21 16.53 -1.96
CA ARG A 176 -13.46 16.99 -3.14
C ARG A 176 -12.68 18.27 -2.90
N GLN A 177 -12.98 19.00 -1.82
CA GLN A 177 -12.20 20.18 -1.42
C GLN A 177 -10.75 19.87 -1.07
N TYR A 178 -10.40 18.58 -0.89
CA TYR A 178 -9.04 18.10 -0.64
C TYR A 178 -8.42 17.41 -1.86
N ASP A 179 -9.03 17.49 -3.05
CA ASP A 179 -8.53 16.81 -4.25
C ASP A 179 -7.13 17.34 -4.65
N ASP A 180 -6.83 18.60 -4.38
CA ASP A 180 -5.54 19.24 -4.65
C ASP A 180 -4.37 18.61 -3.88
N ILE A 181 -4.60 18.17 -2.64
CA ILE A 181 -3.58 17.58 -1.78
C ILE A 181 -3.69 16.05 -1.67
N LEU A 182 -4.87 15.45 -1.81
CA LEU A 182 -5.06 13.99 -1.65
C LEU A 182 -5.32 13.25 -2.97
N ARG A 183 -5.70 13.96 -4.04
CA ARG A 183 -6.00 13.40 -5.37
C ARG A 183 -5.34 14.17 -6.52
N PHE A 184 -4.18 14.77 -6.28
CA PHE A 184 -3.39 15.50 -7.29
C PHE A 184 -3.18 14.70 -8.60
N PHE A 185 -3.18 13.37 -8.51
CA PHE A 185 -3.08 12.42 -9.62
C PHE A 185 -4.28 12.40 -10.58
N ASP A 186 -5.42 12.97 -10.21
CA ASP A 186 -6.56 13.17 -11.12
C ASP A 186 -6.59 14.58 -11.73
N LEU A 187 -5.88 15.53 -11.13
CA LEU A 187 -5.95 16.95 -11.50
C LEU A 187 -4.90 17.35 -12.54
N ASN A 188 -3.72 16.71 -12.51
CA ASN A 188 -2.65 17.02 -13.45
C ASN A 188 -2.89 16.32 -14.81
N LYS A 189 -3.28 17.09 -15.84
CA LYS A 189 -3.59 16.55 -17.17
C LYS A 189 -2.43 15.80 -17.83
N SER A 190 -1.20 16.29 -17.71
CA SER A 190 -0.01 15.63 -18.27
C SER A 190 0.20 14.26 -17.63
N TYR A 191 0.05 14.17 -16.31
CA TYR A 191 0.13 12.89 -15.59
C TYR A 191 -1.03 11.95 -15.96
N VAL A 192 -2.27 12.45 -16.04
CA VAL A 192 -3.42 11.63 -16.46
C VAL A 192 -3.19 11.05 -17.86
N ASN A 193 -2.67 11.86 -18.80
CA ASN A 193 -2.31 11.37 -20.13
C ASN A 193 -1.15 10.37 -20.08
N TYR A 194 -0.09 10.64 -19.31
CA TYR A 194 1.02 9.70 -19.12
C TYR A 194 0.54 8.36 -18.54
N LYS A 195 -0.35 8.38 -17.56
CA LYS A 195 -0.89 7.18 -16.92
C LYS A 195 -1.73 6.35 -17.90
N ASN A 196 -2.45 6.99 -18.82
CA ASN A 196 -3.36 6.29 -19.73
C ASN A 196 -2.73 5.94 -21.09
N ASN A 197 -1.74 6.71 -21.55
CA ASN A 197 -1.20 6.66 -22.90
C ASN A 197 0.34 6.81 -22.96
N GLY A 198 1.04 6.77 -21.83
CA GLY A 198 2.48 7.04 -21.78
C GLY A 198 3.34 5.87 -22.28
N ASP A 199 4.59 6.18 -22.62
CA ASP A 199 5.58 5.24 -23.16
C ASP A 199 5.87 4.03 -22.26
N TRP A 200 5.49 4.09 -20.98
CA TRP A 200 5.66 2.98 -20.05
C TRP A 200 4.78 1.78 -20.35
N LEU A 201 3.65 1.96 -21.07
CA LEU A 201 2.71 0.88 -21.36
C LEU A 201 3.34 -0.22 -22.21
N SER A 202 4.04 0.14 -23.29
CA SER A 202 4.70 -0.83 -24.16
C SER A 202 5.83 -1.58 -23.46
N ILE A 203 6.56 -0.91 -22.54
CA ILE A 203 7.59 -1.53 -21.70
C ILE A 203 6.94 -2.56 -20.76
N TYR A 204 5.83 -2.18 -20.11
CA TYR A 204 5.10 -3.08 -19.21
C TYR A 204 4.54 -4.30 -19.95
N GLU A 205 3.87 -4.10 -21.09
CA GLU A 205 3.30 -5.18 -21.90
C GLU A 205 4.39 -6.17 -22.38
N ALA A 206 5.53 -5.66 -22.86
CA ALA A 206 6.65 -6.51 -23.25
C ALA A 206 7.22 -7.30 -22.05
N PHE A 207 7.24 -6.68 -20.86
CA PHE A 207 7.71 -7.32 -19.64
C PHE A 207 6.75 -8.42 -19.14
N VAL A 208 5.42 -8.20 -19.24
CA VAL A 208 4.41 -9.23 -18.93
C VAL A 208 4.59 -10.44 -19.85
N ARG A 209 4.63 -10.23 -21.17
CA ARG A 209 4.85 -11.31 -22.16
C ARG A 209 6.13 -12.11 -21.90
N ASN A 210 7.17 -11.48 -21.36
CA ASN A 210 8.43 -12.15 -21.03
C ASN A 210 8.36 -12.95 -19.72
N LYS A 211 7.66 -12.43 -18.69
CA LYS A 211 7.65 -13.00 -17.33
C LYS A 211 6.56 -14.03 -17.09
N ILE A 212 5.42 -13.90 -17.78
CA ILE A 212 4.23 -14.70 -17.52
C ILE A 212 4.10 -15.78 -18.58
N SER A 213 4.29 -17.03 -18.16
CA SER A 213 4.14 -18.20 -19.03
C SER A 213 2.66 -18.61 -19.18
N SER A 214 1.82 -17.70 -19.68
CA SER A 214 0.35 -17.83 -19.71
C SER A 214 -0.11 -19.14 -20.35
N ALA A 215 0.42 -19.50 -21.51
CA ALA A 215 0.09 -20.75 -22.21
C ALA A 215 0.43 -22.02 -21.39
N SER A 216 1.47 -21.98 -20.56
CA SER A 216 1.80 -23.09 -19.67
C SER A 216 0.80 -23.20 -18.51
N ILE A 217 0.42 -22.07 -17.93
CA ILE A 217 -0.52 -22.02 -16.79
C ILE A 217 -1.93 -22.44 -17.24
N MET A 218 -2.35 -22.04 -18.44
CA MET A 218 -3.66 -22.41 -19.01
C MET A 218 -3.90 -23.93 -19.05
N LYS A 219 -2.84 -24.74 -19.26
CA LYS A 219 -2.91 -26.22 -19.27
C LYS A 219 -3.44 -26.83 -17.97
N LYS A 220 -3.38 -26.08 -16.85
CA LYS A 220 -3.95 -26.53 -15.57
C LYS A 220 -5.48 -26.53 -15.62
N PHE A 221 -6.09 -25.59 -16.34
CA PHE A 221 -7.54 -25.35 -16.30
C PHE A 221 -8.27 -25.77 -17.58
N PHE A 222 -7.58 -25.75 -18.72
CA PHE A 222 -8.16 -26.02 -20.03
C PHE A 222 -7.52 -27.25 -20.70
N ILE A 223 -8.35 -28.00 -21.41
CA ILE A 223 -8.02 -29.03 -22.39
C ILE A 223 -7.88 -28.31 -23.74
N GLU A 224 -6.83 -28.61 -24.50
CA GLU A 224 -6.46 -27.91 -25.73
C GLU A 224 -6.36 -26.36 -25.54
N PRO A 225 -5.54 -25.86 -24.59
CA PRO A 225 -5.40 -24.43 -24.33
C PRO A 225 -4.75 -23.64 -25.49
N GLU A 226 -4.20 -24.32 -26.49
CA GLU A 226 -3.66 -23.74 -27.72
C GLU A 226 -4.73 -23.15 -28.65
N ARG A 227 -6.03 -23.29 -28.31
CA ARG A 227 -7.13 -22.66 -29.05
C ARG A 227 -7.24 -21.17 -28.74
N GLU A 228 -6.90 -20.76 -27.53
CA GLU A 228 -6.83 -19.36 -27.13
C GLU A 228 -5.53 -18.75 -27.68
N THR A 229 -5.62 -17.52 -28.18
CA THR A 229 -4.43 -16.75 -28.59
C THR A 229 -3.53 -16.46 -27.39
N ASP A 230 -2.24 -16.18 -27.62
CA ASP A 230 -1.31 -15.81 -26.54
C ASP A 230 -1.81 -14.59 -25.75
N GLU A 231 -2.46 -13.64 -26.44
CA GLU A 231 -3.07 -12.44 -25.86
C GLU A 231 -4.26 -12.79 -24.95
N GLU A 232 -5.18 -13.65 -25.41
CA GLU A 232 -6.31 -14.10 -24.60
C GLU A 232 -5.86 -14.90 -23.38
N ALA A 233 -4.87 -15.78 -23.54
CA ALA A 233 -4.27 -16.53 -22.45
C ALA A 233 -3.65 -15.59 -21.42
N GLU A 234 -2.90 -14.57 -21.84
CA GLU A 234 -2.34 -13.55 -20.95
C GLU A 234 -3.44 -12.81 -20.18
N GLU A 235 -4.50 -12.34 -20.85
CA GLU A 235 -5.60 -11.64 -20.19
C GLU A 235 -6.29 -12.51 -19.13
N ILE A 236 -6.57 -13.78 -19.44
CA ILE A 236 -7.21 -14.72 -18.51
C ILE A 236 -6.31 -14.97 -17.29
N ILE A 237 -5.03 -15.29 -17.51
CA ILE A 237 -4.11 -15.62 -16.42
C ILE A 237 -3.83 -14.38 -15.54
N MET A 238 -3.64 -13.21 -16.13
CA MET A 238 -3.47 -11.96 -15.37
C MET A 238 -4.72 -11.60 -14.58
N ALA A 239 -5.92 -11.89 -15.10
CA ALA A 239 -7.16 -11.72 -14.38
C ALA A 239 -7.26 -12.68 -13.17
N LEU A 240 -6.88 -13.94 -13.33
CA LEU A 240 -6.84 -14.92 -12.23
C LEU A 240 -5.85 -14.50 -11.12
N PHE A 241 -4.64 -14.05 -11.47
CA PHE A 241 -3.71 -13.47 -10.48
C PHE A 241 -4.31 -12.26 -9.76
N SER A 242 -4.99 -11.37 -10.48
CA SER A 242 -5.61 -10.20 -9.86
C SER A 242 -6.70 -10.56 -8.86
N ILE A 243 -7.47 -11.63 -9.10
CA ILE A 243 -8.50 -12.14 -8.17
C ILE A 243 -7.82 -12.78 -6.96
N ALA A 244 -6.83 -13.63 -7.19
CA ALA A 244 -6.11 -14.31 -6.11
C ALA A 244 -5.40 -13.29 -5.19
N ALA A 245 -4.75 -12.27 -5.75
CA ALA A 245 -3.97 -11.29 -5.00
C ALA A 245 -4.82 -10.39 -4.07
N ILE A 246 -6.08 -10.10 -4.44
CA ILE A 246 -6.98 -9.25 -3.64
C ILE A 246 -7.84 -10.05 -2.66
N LEU A 247 -7.97 -11.36 -2.84
CA LEU A 247 -8.87 -12.18 -2.04
C LEU A 247 -8.56 -12.13 -0.53
N PRO A 248 -7.29 -12.17 -0.07
CA PRO A 248 -6.96 -12.03 1.34
C PRO A 248 -7.48 -10.72 1.97
N ASP A 249 -7.56 -9.64 1.20
CA ASP A 249 -8.01 -8.33 1.69
C ASP A 249 -9.50 -8.29 2.03
N THR A 250 -10.27 -9.25 1.53
CA THR A 250 -11.75 -9.27 1.68
C THR A 250 -12.19 -9.85 3.03
N GLY A 251 -11.34 -10.63 3.69
CA GLY A 251 -11.70 -11.40 4.88
C GLY A 251 -12.55 -12.64 4.61
N LEU A 252 -12.76 -13.01 3.33
CA LEU A 252 -13.35 -14.30 2.97
C LEU A 252 -12.38 -15.45 3.30
N LEU A 253 -12.92 -16.60 3.67
CA LEU A 253 -12.12 -17.79 4.03
C LEU A 253 -11.60 -18.56 2.81
N THR A 254 -12.08 -18.23 1.61
CA THR A 254 -11.60 -18.82 0.36
C THR A 254 -10.17 -18.37 0.08
N ASN A 255 -9.30 -19.31 -0.29
CA ASN A 255 -7.92 -19.02 -0.69
C ASN A 255 -7.67 -19.57 -2.10
N LEU A 256 -6.92 -18.80 -2.91
CA LEU A 256 -6.47 -19.14 -4.27
C LEU A 256 -4.94 -19.15 -4.39
N ASP A 257 -4.19 -19.15 -3.29
CA ASP A 257 -2.72 -19.12 -3.30
C ASP A 257 -2.13 -20.32 -4.04
N ASP A 258 -2.72 -21.52 -3.87
CA ASP A 258 -2.31 -22.77 -4.53
C ASP A 258 -2.70 -22.84 -6.03
N LEU A 259 -3.34 -21.79 -6.54
CA LEU A 259 -3.66 -21.69 -7.97
C LEU A 259 -2.38 -21.60 -8.81
N PHE A 260 -1.35 -20.94 -8.28
CA PHE A 260 -0.09 -20.68 -8.95
C PHE A 260 1.10 -21.17 -8.13
N THR A 261 2.18 -21.55 -8.80
CA THR A 261 3.44 -21.87 -8.15
C THR A 261 4.09 -20.63 -7.57
N MET A 262 5.08 -20.83 -6.68
CA MET A 262 5.78 -19.69 -6.08
C MET A 262 6.57 -18.87 -7.09
N GLU A 263 7.10 -19.49 -8.13
CA GLU A 263 7.80 -18.79 -9.21
C GLU A 263 6.83 -17.98 -10.07
N GLU A 264 5.65 -18.51 -10.35
CA GLU A 264 4.57 -17.81 -11.06
C GLU A 264 4.08 -16.59 -10.29
N TRP A 265 3.87 -16.70 -8.97
CA TRP A 265 3.56 -15.57 -8.10
C TRP A 265 4.67 -14.52 -8.08
N ARG A 266 5.94 -14.95 -8.03
CA ARG A 266 7.09 -14.04 -8.10
C ARG A 266 7.12 -13.28 -9.42
N SER A 267 6.91 -13.96 -10.54
CA SER A 267 6.84 -13.35 -11.87
C SER A 267 5.68 -12.35 -11.96
N TYR A 268 4.49 -12.73 -11.50
CA TYR A 268 3.34 -11.82 -11.43
C TYR A 268 3.66 -10.57 -10.61
N TRP A 269 4.21 -10.73 -9.40
CA TRP A 269 4.62 -9.61 -8.57
C TRP A 269 5.63 -8.70 -9.28
N GLN A 270 6.65 -9.25 -9.94
CA GLN A 270 7.62 -8.44 -10.68
C GLN A 270 6.94 -7.57 -11.74
N THR A 271 5.95 -8.10 -12.47
CA THR A 271 5.19 -7.31 -13.46
C THR A 271 4.40 -6.17 -12.80
N GLN A 272 3.70 -6.46 -11.69
CA GLN A 272 2.88 -5.45 -11.03
C GLN A 272 3.74 -4.40 -10.30
N ASN A 273 4.85 -4.82 -9.69
CA ASN A 273 5.83 -3.92 -9.09
C ASN A 273 6.40 -2.95 -10.14
N LEU A 274 6.77 -3.46 -11.33
CA LEU A 274 7.22 -2.62 -12.44
C LEU A 274 6.13 -1.64 -12.89
N ARG A 275 4.86 -2.11 -12.98
CA ARG A 275 3.72 -1.25 -13.31
C ARG A 275 3.54 -0.11 -12.31
N GLN A 276 3.59 -0.37 -11.00
CA GLN A 276 3.50 0.68 -9.98
C GLN A 276 4.68 1.66 -10.08
N TYR A 277 5.89 1.13 -10.21
CA TYR A 277 7.12 1.93 -10.34
C TYR A 277 7.05 2.90 -11.53
N MET A 278 6.68 2.42 -12.71
CA MET A 278 6.63 3.26 -13.91
C MET A 278 5.45 4.23 -13.91
N SER A 279 4.27 3.80 -13.49
CA SER A 279 3.06 4.63 -13.60
C SER A 279 2.86 5.62 -12.45
N LYS A 280 3.52 5.41 -11.29
CA LYS A 280 3.28 6.20 -10.06
C LYS A 280 4.55 6.69 -9.36
N SER A 281 5.73 6.24 -9.78
CA SER A 281 6.98 6.52 -9.06
C SER A 281 8.07 7.11 -9.99
N SER A 282 9.32 6.97 -9.59
CA SER A 282 10.51 7.62 -10.12
C SER A 282 11.13 6.95 -11.35
N ALA A 283 10.38 6.15 -12.11
CA ALA A 283 10.95 5.52 -13.30
C ALA A 283 11.48 6.55 -14.30
N PRO A 284 12.65 6.32 -14.94
CA PRO A 284 13.22 7.25 -15.92
C PRO A 284 12.26 7.62 -17.05
N VAL A 285 11.46 6.67 -17.53
CA VAL A 285 10.44 6.87 -18.59
C VAL A 285 9.40 7.93 -18.19
N GLY A 286 9.08 8.03 -16.90
CA GLY A 286 8.15 9.02 -16.35
C GLY A 286 8.78 10.37 -16.07
N ARG A 287 10.11 10.53 -16.20
CA ARG A 287 10.85 11.79 -15.99
C ARG A 287 10.46 12.53 -14.71
N MET A 288 10.21 11.77 -13.63
CA MET A 288 9.72 12.25 -12.34
C MET A 288 8.34 12.95 -12.36
N LEU A 289 7.61 12.97 -13.48
CA LEU A 289 6.24 13.52 -13.56
C LEU A 289 5.30 12.84 -12.54
N PRO A 290 5.26 11.50 -12.41
CA PRO A 290 4.40 10.84 -11.40
C PRO A 290 4.72 11.23 -9.97
N VAL A 291 5.98 11.55 -9.67
CA VAL A 291 6.43 11.98 -8.33
C VAL A 291 6.13 13.45 -8.10
N ALA A 292 6.41 14.31 -9.09
CA ALA A 292 6.35 15.75 -8.95
C ALA A 292 4.94 16.28 -8.63
N ILE A 293 3.89 15.62 -9.12
CA ILE A 293 2.50 16.00 -8.86
C ILE A 293 2.11 15.97 -7.38
N SER A 294 2.86 15.27 -6.51
CA SER A 294 2.56 15.18 -5.07
C SER A 294 3.07 16.38 -4.25
N TRP A 295 3.71 17.37 -4.88
CA TRP A 295 4.25 18.54 -4.19
C TRP A 295 3.24 19.34 -3.36
N PRO A 296 1.95 19.48 -3.74
CA PRO A 296 0.98 20.21 -2.91
C PRO A 296 0.82 19.55 -1.55
N LEU A 297 0.83 18.21 -1.49
CA LEU A 297 0.73 17.47 -0.23
C LEU A 297 1.97 17.67 0.65
N LEU A 298 3.17 17.66 0.06
CA LEU A 298 4.40 17.94 0.83
C LEU A 298 4.42 19.38 1.35
N SER A 299 3.91 20.33 0.56
CA SER A 299 3.74 21.71 1.00
C SER A 299 2.75 21.82 2.17
N ASP A 300 1.63 21.10 2.11
CA ASP A 300 0.62 21.06 3.18
C ASP A 300 1.18 20.43 4.47
N PHE A 301 1.96 19.35 4.38
CA PHE A 301 2.65 18.77 5.52
C PHE A 301 3.62 19.74 6.21
N ILE A 302 4.41 20.50 5.44
CA ILE A 302 5.28 21.54 5.99
C ILE A 302 4.45 22.64 6.65
N TYR A 303 3.39 23.07 5.98
CA TYR A 303 2.53 24.15 6.46
C TYR A 303 1.88 23.80 7.81
N THR A 304 1.24 22.63 7.93
CA THR A 304 0.57 22.27 9.19
C THR A 304 1.56 22.06 10.34
N ALA A 305 2.76 21.52 10.05
CA ALA A 305 3.83 21.43 11.05
C ALA A 305 4.30 22.82 11.51
N ASP A 306 4.53 23.74 10.58
CA ASP A 306 4.98 25.10 10.88
C ASP A 306 3.94 25.89 11.69
N GLU A 307 2.64 25.73 11.42
CA GLU A 307 1.58 26.40 12.18
C GLU A 307 1.53 25.92 13.63
N VAL A 308 1.77 24.63 13.90
CA VAL A 308 1.88 24.10 15.27
C VAL A 308 3.17 24.57 15.94
N ILE A 309 4.31 24.50 15.26
CA ILE A 309 5.61 24.95 15.80
C ILE A 309 5.58 26.45 16.18
N LYS A 310 4.87 27.27 15.39
CA LYS A 310 4.73 28.72 15.64
C LYS A 310 3.61 29.06 16.63
N GLY A 311 2.91 28.06 17.17
CA GLY A 311 1.83 28.25 18.14
C GLY A 311 0.56 28.89 17.56
N LYS A 312 0.38 28.86 16.24
CA LYS A 312 -0.85 29.33 15.57
C LYS A 312 -1.93 28.26 15.51
N SER A 313 -1.52 27.00 15.56
CA SER A 313 -2.38 25.83 15.76
C SER A 313 -1.98 25.10 17.04
N ASP A 314 -2.97 24.58 17.77
CA ASP A 314 -2.79 23.76 18.97
C ASP A 314 -3.21 22.30 18.73
N ASN A 315 -3.26 21.87 17.47
CA ASN A 315 -3.49 20.46 17.12
C ASN A 315 -2.32 19.60 17.58
N ALA A 316 -2.64 18.51 18.29
CA ALA A 316 -1.70 17.45 18.62
C ALA A 316 -1.42 16.53 17.42
N ALA A 317 -2.36 16.41 16.49
CA ALA A 317 -2.16 15.65 15.26
C ALA A 317 -3.04 16.11 14.08
N ASN A 318 -2.50 15.94 12.86
CA ASN A 318 -3.26 16.02 11.61
C ASN A 318 -3.20 14.67 10.88
N PHE A 319 -4.36 14.07 10.63
CA PHE A 319 -4.50 12.78 9.95
C PHE A 319 -5.11 12.95 8.56
N ARG A 320 -4.49 12.38 7.52
CA ARG A 320 -5.02 12.38 6.15
C ARG A 320 -5.24 10.97 5.65
N PHE A 321 -6.42 10.66 5.09
CA PHE A 321 -6.77 9.31 4.60
C PHE A 321 -7.07 9.31 3.09
N ALA A 322 -6.28 8.55 2.33
CA ALA A 322 -6.28 8.59 0.88
C ALA A 322 -5.90 7.24 0.23
N HIS A 323 -5.06 7.25 -0.80
CA HIS A 323 -4.88 6.16 -1.75
C HIS A 323 -3.42 5.72 -1.88
N ALA A 324 -3.18 4.56 -2.49
CA ALA A 324 -1.84 4.16 -2.93
C ALA A 324 -1.26 5.18 -3.94
N GLU A 325 -2.12 5.72 -4.82
CA GLU A 325 -1.82 6.82 -5.74
C GLU A 325 -1.42 8.12 -5.02
N THR A 326 -1.76 8.28 -3.74
CA THR A 326 -1.30 9.40 -2.91
C THR A 326 0.03 9.08 -2.25
N VAL A 327 0.14 7.89 -1.63
CA VAL A 327 1.31 7.49 -0.81
C VAL A 327 2.57 7.28 -1.65
N ILE A 328 2.50 6.52 -2.74
CA ILE A 328 3.67 6.16 -3.56
C ILE A 328 4.45 7.39 -4.04
N PRO A 329 3.83 8.35 -4.75
CA PRO A 329 4.56 9.52 -5.22
C PRO A 329 4.93 10.50 -4.09
N PHE A 330 4.20 10.51 -2.96
CA PHE A 330 4.55 11.33 -1.80
C PHE A 330 5.83 10.83 -1.12
N VAL A 331 5.93 9.52 -0.88
CA VAL A 331 7.11 8.87 -0.30
C VAL A 331 8.34 9.07 -1.19
N ALA A 332 8.18 8.88 -2.50
CA ALA A 332 9.25 9.16 -3.47
C ALA A 332 9.62 10.65 -3.50
N LEU A 333 8.66 11.58 -3.42
CA LEU A 333 8.98 13.02 -3.39
C LEU A 333 9.77 13.39 -2.13
N MET A 334 9.46 12.77 -0.99
CA MET A 334 10.24 12.91 0.25
C MET A 334 11.65 12.30 0.15
N GLY A 335 11.92 11.40 -0.81
CA GLY A 335 13.22 10.74 -0.95
C GLY A 335 13.53 9.74 0.17
N ILE A 336 12.51 9.15 0.81
CA ILE A 336 12.68 8.15 1.87
C ILE A 336 13.41 6.92 1.31
N GLU A 337 14.48 6.45 1.97
CA GLU A 337 15.13 5.14 1.72
C GLU A 337 15.43 4.80 0.25
N ASN A 338 15.71 5.80 -0.59
CA ASN A 338 15.88 5.66 -2.05
C ASN A 338 14.62 5.14 -2.78
N THR A 339 13.43 5.37 -2.25
CA THR A 339 12.14 5.11 -2.94
C THR A 339 11.98 5.94 -4.22
N ASP A 340 12.84 6.96 -4.42
CA ASP A 340 12.97 7.77 -5.62
C ASP A 340 14.09 7.32 -6.58
N VAL A 341 14.66 6.12 -6.37
CA VAL A 341 15.69 5.55 -7.24
C VAL A 341 15.23 5.51 -8.71
N GLN A 342 16.13 5.87 -9.63
CA GLN A 342 15.90 5.84 -11.07
C GLN A 342 16.64 4.66 -11.71
N ILE A 343 15.90 3.67 -12.20
CA ILE A 343 16.43 2.39 -12.69
C ILE A 343 16.03 2.25 -14.15
N SER A 344 17.03 2.22 -15.05
CA SER A 344 16.78 2.13 -16.49
C SER A 344 16.44 0.72 -16.98
N ASN A 345 16.92 -0.33 -16.29
CA ASN A 345 16.65 -1.72 -16.66
C ASN A 345 15.39 -2.24 -15.93
N PRO A 346 14.29 -2.56 -16.65
CA PRO A 346 13.06 -3.09 -16.05
C PRO A 346 13.28 -4.34 -15.18
N ASP A 347 14.14 -5.28 -15.60
CA ASP A 347 14.43 -6.50 -14.83
C ASP A 347 15.11 -6.24 -13.48
N SER A 348 15.76 -5.09 -13.34
CA SER A 348 16.45 -4.72 -12.10
C SER A 348 15.53 -4.03 -11.09
N VAL A 349 14.35 -3.55 -11.50
CA VAL A 349 13.46 -2.74 -10.65
C VAL A 349 13.11 -3.48 -9.37
N SER A 350 12.69 -4.75 -9.45
CA SER A 350 12.26 -5.55 -8.29
C SER A 350 13.36 -5.77 -7.23
N ARG A 351 14.64 -5.56 -7.58
CA ARG A 351 15.75 -5.66 -6.64
C ARG A 351 15.85 -4.44 -5.73
N TYR A 352 15.58 -3.25 -6.28
CA TYR A 352 15.88 -1.97 -5.64
C TYR A 352 14.64 -1.18 -5.24
N TRP A 353 13.48 -1.46 -5.84
CA TRP A 353 12.22 -0.80 -5.55
C TRP A 353 11.11 -1.84 -5.40
N LYS A 354 10.41 -1.82 -4.26
CA LYS A 354 9.43 -2.84 -3.87
C LYS A 354 8.14 -2.19 -3.38
N ASP A 355 7.06 -2.42 -4.09
CA ASP A 355 5.76 -1.80 -3.82
C ASP A 355 5.15 -2.20 -2.48
N TYR A 356 5.35 -3.44 -2.04
CA TYR A 356 4.86 -3.94 -0.74
C TYR A 356 5.58 -3.33 0.47
N GLU A 357 6.80 -2.78 0.30
CA GLU A 357 7.50 -2.07 1.37
C GLU A 357 7.01 -0.62 1.50
N ILE A 358 6.49 -0.06 0.41
CA ILE A 358 6.10 1.35 0.30
C ILE A 358 4.61 1.52 0.57
N SER A 359 3.77 0.76 -0.14
CA SER A 359 2.33 0.95 -0.18
C SER A 359 1.54 -0.36 -0.09
N PRO A 360 1.67 -1.16 0.98
CA PRO A 360 0.68 -2.20 1.32
C PRO A 360 -0.72 -1.59 1.59
N MET A 361 -1.73 -2.41 1.84
CA MET A 361 -2.99 -1.93 2.45
C MET A 361 -2.69 -1.21 3.76
N ALA A 362 -3.45 -0.17 4.09
CA ALA A 362 -3.21 0.73 5.24
C ALA A 362 -1.81 1.38 5.34
N ALA A 363 -1.04 1.40 4.25
CA ALA A 363 0.26 2.06 4.22
C ALA A 363 0.20 3.49 4.74
N ASN A 364 1.17 3.91 5.53
CA ASN A 364 1.13 5.23 6.18
C ASN A 364 2.51 5.85 6.35
N VAL A 365 2.53 7.19 6.37
CA VAL A 365 3.69 8.02 6.69
C VAL A 365 3.35 8.85 7.91
N GLN A 366 4.25 8.87 8.90
CA GLN A 366 4.09 9.63 10.13
C GLN A 366 5.31 10.51 10.37
N TRP A 367 5.12 11.81 10.56
CA TRP A 367 6.15 12.72 11.04
C TRP A 367 5.87 13.00 12.50
N ILE A 368 6.72 12.51 13.38
CA ILE A 368 6.59 12.73 14.82
C ILE A 368 7.56 13.83 15.21
N PHE A 369 7.03 14.93 15.73
CA PHE A 369 7.81 16.10 16.11
C PHE A 369 8.08 16.13 17.60
N TYR A 370 9.30 16.50 17.97
CA TYR A 370 9.83 16.50 19.33
C TYR A 370 10.54 17.80 19.66
N HIS A 371 10.50 18.17 20.94
CA HIS A 371 11.47 19.10 21.52
C HIS A 371 12.56 18.34 22.26
N ASP A 372 13.81 18.78 22.12
CA ASP A 372 14.89 18.40 23.03
C ASP A 372 14.92 19.28 24.29
N LYS A 373 15.89 19.05 25.19
CA LYS A 373 16.08 19.84 26.41
C LYS A 373 16.36 21.33 26.15
N ALA A 374 17.00 21.65 25.02
CA ALA A 374 17.29 23.02 24.60
C ALA A 374 16.11 23.66 23.83
N ARG A 375 14.97 22.96 23.74
CA ARG A 375 13.78 23.32 22.96
C ARG A 375 14.02 23.37 21.45
N GLY A 376 15.09 22.75 20.95
CA GLY A 376 15.29 22.50 19.52
C GLY A 376 14.18 21.60 18.98
N VAL A 377 13.74 21.84 17.74
CA VAL A 377 12.67 21.05 17.09
C VAL A 377 13.30 19.94 16.26
N TRP A 378 12.90 18.71 16.54
CA TRP A 378 13.34 17.51 15.85
C TRP A 378 12.14 16.77 15.25
N VAL A 379 12.38 16.03 14.17
CA VAL A 379 11.36 15.18 13.54
C VAL A 379 11.90 13.78 13.33
N LYS A 380 11.05 12.78 13.58
CA LYS A 380 11.25 11.38 13.22
C LYS A 380 10.26 11.02 12.12
N ILE A 381 10.75 10.42 11.05
CA ILE A 381 9.90 9.96 9.93
C ILE A 381 9.68 8.46 10.08
N LEU A 382 8.42 8.03 10.04
CA LEU A 382 8.04 6.63 9.97
C LEU A 382 7.38 6.35 8.62
N LEU A 383 7.78 5.27 7.96
CA LEU A 383 7.07 4.65 6.84
C LEU A 383 6.57 3.30 7.30
N ASN A 384 5.26 3.10 7.27
CA ASN A 384 4.60 1.88 7.76
C ASN A 384 5.07 1.55 9.19
N GLU A 385 5.03 2.56 10.07
CA GLU A 385 5.45 2.52 11.48
C GLU A 385 6.92 2.17 11.74
N LYS A 386 7.76 2.04 10.69
CA LYS A 386 9.21 1.80 10.80
C LYS A 386 9.99 3.08 10.57
N GLU A 387 11.07 3.26 11.31
CA GLU A 387 11.96 4.43 11.20
C GLU A 387 12.57 4.52 9.80
N ALA A 388 12.28 5.61 9.11
CA ALA A 388 12.67 5.85 7.72
C ALA A 388 13.84 6.84 7.62
N LYS A 389 14.78 6.57 6.72
CA LYS A 389 15.92 7.46 6.45
C LYS A 389 15.61 8.46 5.35
N LEU A 390 15.99 9.71 5.59
CA LEU A 390 16.12 10.76 4.57
C LEU A 390 17.58 10.88 4.13
N PRO A 391 17.87 11.36 2.90
CA PRO A 391 19.22 11.52 2.37
C PRO A 391 19.89 12.81 2.88
N ILE A 392 19.78 13.04 4.19
CA ILE A 392 20.41 14.13 4.93
C ILE A 392 21.09 13.56 6.17
N ALA A 393 22.18 14.19 6.61
CA ALA A 393 22.92 13.71 7.77
C ALA A 393 22.18 14.02 9.09
N THR A 394 22.26 13.11 10.05
CA THR A 394 21.91 13.35 11.45
C THR A 394 22.88 12.60 12.36
N SER A 395 23.24 13.21 13.49
CA SER A 395 24.04 12.58 14.53
C SER A 395 23.19 11.75 15.51
N ARG A 396 21.86 11.81 15.40
CA ARG A 396 20.91 11.23 16.36
C ARG A 396 19.80 10.43 15.67
N PHE A 397 20.13 9.64 14.64
CA PHE A 397 19.14 8.78 13.97
C PHE A 397 18.34 7.99 15.03
N PRO A 398 17.00 7.99 14.98
CA PRO A 398 16.13 8.37 13.86
C PRO A 398 15.64 9.84 13.83
N TYR A 399 16.18 10.70 14.71
CA TYR A 399 15.75 12.11 14.82
C TYR A 399 16.56 13.01 13.88
N TYR A 400 15.89 13.91 13.19
CA TYR A 400 16.50 14.93 12.33
C TYR A 400 16.12 16.34 12.80
N PRO A 401 17.03 17.34 12.75
CA PRO A 401 16.65 18.72 13.01
C PRO A 401 15.58 19.17 12.01
N TRP A 402 14.49 19.75 12.50
CA TRP A 402 13.37 20.15 11.62
C TRP A 402 13.81 21.19 10.57
N GLU A 403 14.66 22.14 10.94
CA GLU A 403 15.15 23.15 10.00
C GLU A 403 15.84 22.52 8.77
N THR A 404 16.71 21.53 9.00
CA THR A 404 17.39 20.78 7.92
C THR A 404 16.39 20.01 7.05
N VAL A 405 15.42 19.33 7.67
CA VAL A 405 14.38 18.57 6.96
C VAL A 405 13.48 19.50 6.14
N CYS A 406 13.06 20.62 6.71
CA CYS A 406 12.21 21.61 6.07
C CYS A 406 12.92 22.25 4.87
N ALA A 407 14.20 22.60 5.00
CA ALA A 407 15.01 23.11 3.88
C ALA A 407 15.08 22.08 2.75
N TYR A 408 15.43 20.83 3.08
CA TYR A 408 15.48 19.73 2.11
C TYR A 408 14.13 19.52 1.40
N PHE A 409 13.01 19.45 2.12
CA PHE A 409 11.70 19.26 1.50
C PHE A 409 11.26 20.47 0.65
N LYS A 410 11.62 21.69 1.03
CA LYS A 410 11.39 22.88 0.17
C LYS A 410 12.17 22.77 -1.15
N GLU A 411 13.41 22.28 -1.12
CA GLU A 411 14.16 22.00 -2.35
C GLU A 411 13.50 20.91 -3.20
N ARG A 412 13.00 19.83 -2.58
CA ARG A 412 12.22 18.78 -3.27
C ARG A 412 10.97 19.35 -3.95
N ILE A 413 10.24 20.23 -3.27
CA ILE A 413 9.06 20.93 -3.83
C ILE A 413 9.46 21.81 -5.03
N GLU A 414 10.53 22.59 -4.92
CA GLU A 414 10.96 23.45 -6.03
C GLU A 414 11.45 22.64 -7.24
N MET A 415 12.12 21.50 -7.01
CA MET A 415 12.44 20.56 -8.10
C MET A 415 11.17 20.00 -8.76
N ALA A 416 10.18 19.59 -7.97
CA ALA A 416 8.90 19.12 -8.49
C ALA A 416 8.18 20.17 -9.34
N LYS A 417 8.09 21.42 -8.85
CA LYS A 417 7.51 22.53 -9.63
C LYS A 417 8.23 22.76 -10.95
N ARG A 418 9.58 22.71 -10.97
CA ARG A 418 10.36 22.82 -12.21
C ARG A 418 10.08 21.68 -13.20
N ILE A 419 9.86 20.46 -12.71
CA ILE A 419 9.48 19.31 -13.54
C ILE A 419 8.11 19.55 -14.18
N LEU A 420 7.14 20.06 -13.42
CA LEU A 420 5.78 20.32 -13.90
C LEU A 420 5.66 21.52 -14.86
N ILE A 421 6.64 22.42 -14.90
CA ILE A 421 6.69 23.52 -15.88
C ILE A 421 7.28 23.03 -17.23
N LYS A 422 8.15 22.02 -17.20
CA LYS A 422 8.85 21.49 -18.38
C LYS A 422 8.08 20.40 -19.14
N ASN A 423 7.10 19.77 -18.50
CA ASN A 423 6.20 18.75 -19.06
C ASN A 423 4.78 19.32 -19.17
#